data_AF-A0A749JVU9-F1
#
_entry.id   AF-A0A749JVU9-F1
#
_cell.length_a   1.000
_cell.length_b   1.000
_cell.length_c   1.000
_cell.angle_alpha   90.00
_cell.angle_beta   90.00
_cell.angle_gamma   90.00
#
_symmetry.space_group_name_H-M   'P 1'
#
loop_
_entity.id
_entity.type
_entity.pdbx_description
1 polymer ?
#
loop_
_entity_poly.entity_id
_entity_poly.type
_entity_poly.pdbx_seq_one_letter_code
_entity_poly.pdbx_strand_id
1 'polypeptide(L)' 'LSVPVLIFAAAAMDAASMHLPADGYLAVLGALLAGSATLSPFATAAALRISVQ' A
#
# COMPACT_ATOMS: atom_id res chain seq x y z
N LEU A 1 0.75 6.49 6.27
CA LEU A 1 0.41 5.61 5.12
C LEU A 1 -0.83 4.75 5.35
N SER A 2 -1.24 4.51 6.59
CA SER A 2 -2.29 3.51 6.90
C SER A 2 -3.70 3.97 6.54
N VAL A 3 -4.03 5.26 6.70
CA VAL A 3 -5.41 5.76 6.50
C VAL A 3 -5.95 5.48 5.08
N PRO A 4 -5.25 5.82 3.98
CA PRO A 4 -5.72 5.49 2.63
C PRO A 4 -5.88 3.99 2.40
N VAL A 5 -4.93 3.19 2.90
CA VAL A 5 -4.98 1.72 2.78
C VAL A 5 -6.21 1.16 3.49
N LEU A 6 -6.51 1.65 4.69
CA LEU A 6 -7.69 1.22 5.45
C LEU A 6 -9.00 1.60 4.73
N ILE A 7 -9.09 2.79 4.15
CA ILE A 7 -10.28 3.25 3.41
C ILE A 7 -10.53 2.37 2.19
N PHE A 8 -9.52 2.17 1.34
CA PHE A 8 -9.67 1.38 0.11
C PHE A 8 -9.84 -0.11 0.39
N ALA A 9 -9.19 -0.65 1.41
CA ALA A 9 -9.38 -2.04 1.82
C ALA A 9 -10.80 -2.28 2.37
N ALA A 10 -11.32 -1.39 3.22
CA ALA A 10 -12.70 -1.48 3.70
C ALA A 10 -13.71 -1.40 2.55
N ALA A 11 -13.53 -0.46 1.61
CA ALA A 11 -14.39 -0.34 0.43
C ALA A 11 -14.29 -1.58 -0.49
N ALA A 12 -13.12 -2.17 -0.66
CA ALA A 12 -12.93 -3.41 -1.43
C ALA A 12 -13.68 -4.59 -0.80
N MET A 13 -13.61 -4.73 0.54
CA MET A 13 -14.32 -5.78 1.28
C MET A 13 -15.85 -5.61 1.16
N ASP A 14 -16.35 -4.38 1.27
CA ASP A 14 -17.77 -4.08 1.12
C ASP A 14 -18.26 -4.40 -0.31
N ALA A 15 -17.56 -3.93 -1.34
CA ALA A 15 -17.86 -4.24 -2.73
C ALA A 15 -17.84 -5.75 -3.02
N ALA A 16 -16.86 -6.49 -2.49
CA ALA A 16 -16.79 -7.94 -2.64
C ALA A 16 -17.97 -8.65 -1.94
N SER A 17 -18.40 -8.17 -0.78
CA SER A 17 -19.57 -8.72 -0.07
C SER A 17 -20.88 -8.52 -0.85
N MET A 18 -20.99 -7.42 -1.57
CA MET A 18 -22.11 -7.11 -2.45
C MET A 18 -21.99 -7.75 -3.84
N HIS A 19 -20.97 -8.59 -4.09
CA HIS A 19 -20.64 -9.17 -5.40
C HIS A 19 -20.44 -8.11 -6.51
N LEU A 20 -19.99 -6.92 -6.12
CA LEU A 20 -19.70 -5.81 -7.00
C LEU A 20 -18.22 -5.86 -7.44
N PRO A 21 -17.84 -5.28 -8.60
CA PRO A 21 -16.45 -5.34 -9.06
C PRO A 21 -15.50 -4.61 -8.10
N ALA A 22 -14.55 -5.33 -7.52
CA ALA A 22 -13.57 -4.79 -6.57
C ALA A 22 -12.19 -4.48 -7.20
N ASP A 23 -12.04 -4.72 -8.51
CA ASP A 23 -10.76 -4.67 -9.23
C ASP A 23 -10.08 -3.30 -9.11
N GLY A 24 -10.84 -2.20 -9.23
CA GLY A 24 -10.30 -0.85 -9.07
C GLY A 24 -9.73 -0.57 -7.68
N TYR A 25 -10.36 -1.09 -6.62
CA TYR A 25 -9.84 -0.96 -5.25
C TYR A 25 -8.55 -1.76 -5.07
N LEU A 26 -8.49 -2.97 -5.64
CA LEU A 26 -7.30 -3.82 -5.62
C LEU A 26 -6.15 -3.20 -6.42
N ALA A 27 -6.43 -2.56 -7.55
CA ALA A 27 -5.42 -1.87 -8.36
C ALA A 27 -4.75 -0.72 -7.57
N VAL A 28 -5.54 0.08 -6.84
CA VAL A 28 -4.99 1.17 -6.00
C VAL A 28 -4.17 0.62 -4.84
N LEU A 29 -4.68 -0.41 -4.15
CA LEU A 29 -3.94 -1.08 -3.07
C LEU A 29 -2.62 -1.69 -3.59
N GLY A 30 -2.66 -2.31 -4.77
CA GLY A 30 -1.48 -2.84 -5.46
C GLY A 30 -0.47 -1.75 -5.82
N ALA A 31 -0.92 -0.58 -6.30
CA ALA A 31 -0.03 0.54 -6.59
C ALA A 31 0.67 1.08 -5.33
N LEU A 32 -0.06 1.23 -4.22
CA LEU A 32 0.52 1.65 -2.94
C LEU A 32 1.53 0.61 -2.39
N LEU A 33 1.22 -0.68 -2.57
CA LEU A 33 2.12 -1.77 -2.19
C LEU A 33 3.41 -1.74 -3.03
N ALA A 34 3.29 -1.65 -4.35
CA ALA A 34 4.42 -1.60 -5.26
C ALA A 34 5.31 -0.37 -5.00
N GLY A 35 4.71 0.80 -4.78
CA GLY A 35 5.43 2.01 -4.40
C GLY A 35 6.19 1.86 -3.08
N SER A 36 5.54 1.28 -2.07
CA SER A 36 6.18 1.05 -0.76
C SER A 36 7.30 0.02 -0.84
N ALA A 37 7.10 -1.08 -1.57
CA ALA A 37 8.11 -2.12 -1.77
C ALA A 37 9.33 -1.56 -2.52
N THR A 38 9.13 -0.69 -3.50
CA THR A 38 10.21 -0.05 -4.27
C THR A 38 11.01 0.95 -3.42
N LEU A 39 10.33 1.71 -2.55
CA LEU A 39 10.97 2.70 -1.68
C LEU A 39 11.64 2.09 -0.44
N SER A 40 11.22 0.88 -0.03
CA SER A 40 11.76 0.18 1.14
C SER A 40 13.30 0.03 1.12
N PRO A 41 13.95 -0.50 0.06
CA PRO A 41 15.41 -0.63 0.05
C PRO A 41 16.14 0.72 0.10
N PHE A 42 15.58 1.78 -0.51
CA PHE A 42 16.16 3.12 -0.45
C PHE A 42 16.08 3.70 0.96
N ALA A 43 14.93 3.55 1.63
CA ALA A 43 14.75 3.96 3.02
C ALA A 43 15.69 3.21 3.96
N THR A 44 15.86 1.89 3.77
CA THR A 44 16.80 1.07 4.55
C THR A 44 18.25 1.49 4.32
N ALA A 45 18.66 1.74 3.06
CA ALA A 45 20.01 2.20 2.74
C ALA A 45 20.31 3.58 3.36
N ALA A 46 19.35 4.52 3.28
CA ALA A 46 19.47 5.83 3.90
C ALA A 46 19.56 5.75 5.43
N ALA A 47 18.74 4.91 6.06
CA ALA A 47 18.77 4.68 7.50
C ALA A 47 20.13 4.11 7.94
N LEU A 48 20.67 3.13 7.23
CA LEU A 48 21.99 2.55 7.52
C LEU A 48 23.11 3.60 7.39
N ARG A 49 23.06 4.44 6.35
CA ARG A 49 24.04 5.53 6.16
C ARG A 49 24.01 6.52 7.34
N ILE A 50 22.83 6.87 7.83
CA ILE A 50 22.66 7.78 8.98
C ILE A 50 23.19 7.12 10.27
N SER A 51 22.96 5.81 10.46
CA SER A 51 23.42 5.12 11.68
C SER A 51 24.94 4.91 11.76
N VAL A 52 25.64 4.93 10.63
CA VAL A 52 27.10 4.77 10.57
C VAL A 52 27.83 6.13 10.57
N GLN A 53 27.08 7.24 10.45
CA GLN A 53 27.57 8.60 10.66
C GLN A 53 27.59 8.97 12.14
#